data_AF-A0A953GUC5-F1
#
_entry.id   AF-A0A953GUC5-F1
#
_cell.length_a   1.000
_cell.length_b   1.000
_cell.length_c   1.000
_cell.angle_alpha   90.00
_cell.angle_beta   90.00
_cell.angle_gamma   90.00
#
_symmetry.space_group_name_H-M   'P 1'
#
loop_
_entity.id
_entity.type
_entity.pdbx_description
1 polymer ?
#
loop_
_entity_poly.entity_id
_entity_poly.type
_entity_poly.pdbx_seq_one_letter_code
_entity_poly.pdbx_strand_id
1 'polypeptide(L)'
;MQALAAAVQDGLVKTCNVPPNDLFQLISRFDSEEIILDPHFGGVNRSKDACVIEVVFLLGRTDDQKRALFRHVAEQAVGSGFRADDVMIALVENSRMDWSLGLGVAYADHHSKA
;
A
#
# COMPACT_ATOMS: atom_id res chain seq x y z
N MET A 1 -12.23 -4.01 -5.29
CA MET A 1 -10.77 -4.24 -5.49
C MET A 1 -10.09 -3.11 -6.26
N GLN A 2 -10.48 -2.79 -7.50
CA GLN A 2 -9.87 -1.66 -8.23
C GLN A 2 -9.97 -0.31 -7.48
N ALA A 3 -11.08 -0.06 -6.79
CA ALA A 3 -11.22 1.15 -5.97
C ALA A 3 -10.21 1.20 -4.80
N LEU A 4 -9.92 0.06 -4.16
CA LEU A 4 -8.93 -0.02 -3.08
C LEU A 4 -7.51 0.19 -3.63
N ALA A 5 -7.19 -0.41 -4.78
CA ALA A 5 -5.94 -0.18 -5.50
C ALA A 5 -5.73 1.30 -5.87
N ALA A 6 -6.79 1.97 -6.36
CA ALA A 6 -6.77 3.40 -6.64
C ALA A 6 -6.60 4.25 -5.37
N ALA A 7 -7.26 3.90 -4.27
CA ALA A 7 -7.09 4.55 -2.97
C ALA A 7 -5.65 4.49 -2.47
N VAL A 8 -5.00 3.33 -2.61
CA VAL A 8 -3.57 3.15 -2.26
C VAL A 8 -2.68 4.04 -3.11
N GLN A 9 -2.85 4.05 -4.44
CA GLN A 9 -2.05 4.90 -5.32
C GLN A 9 -2.24 6.39 -5.01
N ASP A 10 -3.49 6.83 -4.85
CA ASP A 10 -3.80 8.21 -4.54
C ASP A 10 -3.19 8.65 -3.19
N GLY A 11 -3.21 7.78 -2.19
CA GLY A 11 -2.54 8.00 -0.91
C GLY A 11 -1.03 8.12 -1.06
N LEU A 12 -0.38 7.19 -1.76
CA LEU A 12 1.06 7.22 -2.00
C LEU A 12 1.52 8.52 -2.68
N VAL A 13 0.76 8.99 -3.66
CA VAL A 13 1.03 10.25 -4.36
C VAL A 13 0.84 11.45 -3.43
N LYS A 14 -0.32 11.54 -2.75
CA LYS A 14 -0.69 12.73 -1.97
C LYS A 14 0.05 12.85 -0.64
N THR A 15 0.44 11.75 -0.01
CA THR A 15 1.01 11.76 1.35
C THR A 15 2.48 11.35 1.41
N CYS A 16 2.96 10.56 0.43
CA CYS A 16 4.31 9.99 0.43
C CYS A 16 5.18 10.46 -0.74
N ASN A 17 4.74 11.47 -1.49
CA ASN A 17 5.43 12.08 -2.63
C ASN A 17 5.88 11.04 -3.68
N VAL A 18 5.09 9.98 -3.86
CA VAL A 18 5.32 9.00 -4.93
C VAL A 18 4.88 9.63 -6.26
N PRO A 19 5.66 9.52 -7.36
CA PRO A 19 5.22 9.99 -8.66
C PRO A 19 3.92 9.29 -9.10
N PRO A 20 2.97 9.97 -9.76
CA PRO A 20 1.71 9.34 -10.17
C PRO A 20 1.85 8.11 -11.07
N ASN A 21 2.92 8.07 -11.87
CA ASN A 21 3.26 6.98 -12.79
C ASN A 21 4.10 5.86 -12.14
N ASP A 22 4.54 6.03 -10.89
CA ASP A 22 5.11 4.96 -10.08
C ASP A 22 3.94 4.11 -9.54
N LEU A 23 3.40 3.26 -10.43
CA LEU A 23 2.18 2.50 -10.25
C LEU A 23 2.44 1.02 -10.58
N PHE A 24 2.79 0.25 -9.55
CA PHE A 24 3.05 -1.19 -9.65
C PHE A 24 2.21 -1.91 -8.60
N GLN A 25 1.18 -2.64 -9.04
CA GLN A 25 0.23 -3.29 -8.13
C GLN A 25 -0.13 -4.68 -8.62
N LEU A 26 -0.12 -5.63 -7.68
CA LEU A 26 -0.63 -6.99 -7.87
C LEU A 26 -1.87 -7.15 -7.00
N ILE A 27 -2.93 -7.70 -7.58
CA ILE A 27 -4.18 -7.97 -6.87
C ILE A 27 -4.42 -9.47 -6.89
N SER A 28 -4.22 -10.11 -5.73
CA SER A 28 -4.57 -11.51 -5.52
C SER A 28 -5.92 -11.59 -4.81
N ARG A 29 -6.73 -12.57 -5.20
CA ARG A 29 -7.97 -12.93 -4.51
C ARG A 29 -7.81 -14.34 -3.99
N PHE A 30 -8.31 -14.53 -2.79
CA PHE A 30 -8.28 -15.79 -2.07
C PHE A 30 -9.69 -16.11 -1.63
N ASP A 31 -10.02 -17.39 -1.52
CA ASP A 31 -11.26 -17.79 -0.87
C ASP A 31 -11.20 -17.45 0.62
N SER A 32 -12.36 -17.27 1.26
CA SER A 32 -12.41 -16.82 2.66
C SER A 32 -11.78 -17.80 3.65
N GLU A 33 -11.54 -19.05 3.22
CA GLU A 33 -10.89 -20.09 4.03
C GLU A 33 -9.35 -20.08 3.88
N GLU A 34 -8.82 -19.38 2.89
CA GLU A 34 -7.37 -19.29 2.61
C GLU A 34 -6.71 -18.10 3.33
N ILE A 35 -7.50 -17.12 3.77
CA ILE A 35 -7.02 -15.97 4.55
C ILE A 35 -7.37 -16.20 6.03
N ILE A 36 -6.34 -16.36 6.86
CA ILE A 36 -6.48 -16.50 8.31
C ILE A 36 -6.04 -15.21 8.97
N LEU A 37 -7.01 -14.41 9.42
CA LEU A 37 -6.80 -13.18 10.18
C LEU A 37 -7.56 -13.25 11.48
N ASP A 38 -6.94 -12.84 12.59
CA ASP A 38 -7.69 -12.64 13.83
C ASP A 38 -8.62 -11.43 13.66
N PRO A 39 -9.93 -11.59 13.91
CA PRO A 39 -10.90 -10.54 13.68
C PRO A 39 -10.81 -9.38 14.68
N HIS A 40 -10.16 -9.57 15.83
CA HIS A 40 -10.16 -8.62 16.95
C HIS A 40 -8.78 -8.09 17.34
N PHE A 41 -7.69 -8.70 16.84
CA PHE A 41 -6.34 -8.27 17.17
C PHE A 41 -6.09 -6.83 16.70
N GLY A 42 -5.53 -6.02 17.61
CA GLY A 42 -5.32 -4.59 17.42
C GLY A 42 -6.55 -3.72 17.74
N GLY A 43 -7.62 -4.30 18.32
CA GLY A 43 -8.81 -3.56 18.76
C GLY A 43 -9.78 -3.19 17.63
N VAL A 44 -9.73 -3.90 16.50
CA VAL A 44 -10.67 -3.74 15.37
C VAL A 44 -11.73 -4.84 15.37
N ASN A 45 -12.70 -4.79 14.46
CA ASN A 45 -13.69 -5.85 14.24
C ASN A 45 -13.79 -6.20 12.75
N ARG A 46 -12.84 -7.04 12.29
CA ARG A 46 -12.72 -7.43 10.89
C ARG A 46 -13.83 -8.39 10.48
N SER A 47 -14.35 -8.18 9.28
CA SER A 47 -15.22 -9.11 8.59
C SER A 47 -14.42 -10.15 7.80
N LYS A 48 -15.12 -11.06 7.12
CA LYS A 48 -14.51 -12.01 6.19
C LYS A 48 -13.99 -11.36 4.90
N ASP A 49 -14.35 -10.10 4.64
CA ASP A 49 -13.94 -9.33 3.47
C ASP A 49 -12.67 -8.48 3.73
N ALA A 50 -12.01 -8.71 4.88
CA ALA A 50 -10.79 -8.02 5.24
C ALA A 50 -9.69 -8.19 4.19
N CYS A 51 -9.06 -7.08 3.84
CA CYS A 51 -8.00 -6.97 2.85
C CYS A 51 -6.67 -6.63 3.53
N VAL A 52 -5.60 -7.27 3.06
CA VAL A 52 -4.23 -6.93 3.45
C VAL A 52 -3.57 -6.19 2.29
N ILE A 53 -3.04 -5.01 2.58
CA ILE A 53 -2.28 -4.17 1.66
C ILE A 53 -0.84 -4.17 2.14
N GLU A 54 0.05 -4.81 1.39
CA GLU A 54 1.49 -4.69 1.60
C GLU A 54 2.06 -3.69 0.60
N VAL A 55 2.78 -2.69 1.11
CA VAL A 55 3.47 -1.70 0.29
C VAL A 55 4.97 -1.85 0.52
N VAL A 56 5.67 -2.30 -0.53
CA VAL A 56 7.13 -2.26 -0.58
C VAL A 56 7.56 -0.97 -1.27
N PHE A 57 8.33 -0.14 -0.59
CA PHE A 57 8.79 1.14 -1.13
C PHE A 57 10.14 1.57 -0.57
N LEU A 58 10.72 2.60 -1.17
CA LEU A 58 11.99 3.14 -0.69
C LEU A 58 11.85 3.76 0.70
N LEU A 59 12.84 3.50 1.55
CA LEU A 59 13.03 4.17 2.83
C LEU A 59 13.02 5.70 2.68
N GLY A 60 12.65 6.40 3.75
CA GLY A 60 12.75 7.85 3.85
C GLY A 60 11.43 8.59 4.07
N ARG A 61 10.30 7.87 4.17
CA ARG A 61 9.03 8.48 4.56
C ARG A 61 9.04 8.73 6.06
N THR A 62 8.65 9.93 6.48
CA THR A 62 8.52 10.24 7.90
C THR A 62 7.32 9.50 8.50
N ASP A 63 7.31 9.35 9.82
CA ASP A 63 6.18 8.75 10.52
C ASP A 63 4.87 9.52 10.29
N ASP A 64 4.95 10.85 10.12
CA ASP A 64 3.79 11.68 9.77
C ASP A 64 3.23 11.31 8.39
N GLN A 65 4.11 11.09 7.40
CA GLN A 65 3.71 10.66 6.06
C GLN A 65 3.11 9.26 6.08
N LYS A 66 3.71 8.32 6.83
CA LYS A 66 3.18 6.96 7.00
C LYS A 66 1.80 6.99 7.67
N ARG A 67 1.63 7.80 8.74
CA ARG A 67 0.33 8.01 9.40
C ARG A 67 -0.71 8.64 8.48
N ALA A 68 -0.30 9.62 7.66
CA ALA A 68 -1.18 10.24 6.67
C ALA A 68 -1.61 9.24 5.58
N LEU A 69 -0.69 8.39 5.11
CA LEU A 69 -0.99 7.33 4.14
C LEU A 69 -2.06 6.38 4.69
N PHE A 70 -1.88 5.87 5.90
CA PHE A 70 -2.85 4.94 6.50
C PHE A 70 -4.25 5.55 6.61
N ARG A 71 -4.33 6.80 7.08
CA ARG A 71 -5.59 7.53 7.18
C ARG A 71 -6.24 7.71 5.81
N HIS A 72 -5.48 8.20 4.83
CA HIS A 72 -5.99 8.49 3.49
C HIS A 72 -6.55 7.24 2.81
N VAL A 73 -5.81 6.13 2.85
CA VAL A 73 -6.25 4.87 2.24
C VAL A 73 -7.52 4.36 2.88
N ALA A 74 -7.61 4.37 4.21
CA ALA A 74 -8.81 3.94 4.93
C ALA A 74 -10.04 4.82 4.59
N GLU A 75 -9.88 6.15 4.57
CA GLU A 75 -10.96 7.09 4.24
C GLU A 75 -11.47 6.89 2.79
N GLN A 76 -10.57 6.75 1.83
CA GLN A 76 -10.94 6.51 0.42
C GLN A 76 -11.56 5.13 0.20
N ALA A 77 -11.08 4.11 0.92
CA ALA A 77 -11.67 2.77 0.89
C ALA A 77 -13.11 2.79 1.43
N VAL A 78 -13.35 3.49 2.54
CA VAL A 78 -14.71 3.68 3.09
C VAL A 78 -15.63 4.39 2.10
N GLY A 79 -15.15 5.45 1.45
CA GLY A 79 -15.89 6.13 0.37
C GLY A 79 -16.25 5.21 -0.81
N SER A 80 -15.53 4.09 -0.95
CA SER A 80 -15.74 3.07 -1.99
C SER A 80 -16.49 1.83 -1.52
N GLY A 81 -17.04 1.84 -0.29
CA GLY A 81 -17.88 0.77 0.26
C GLY A 81 -17.14 -0.28 1.11
N PHE A 82 -15.86 -0.09 1.41
CA PHE A 82 -15.13 -0.94 2.36
C PHE A 82 -15.40 -0.50 3.80
N ARG A 83 -15.21 -1.42 4.76
CA ARG A 83 -15.18 -1.08 6.19
C ARG A 83 -13.76 -0.66 6.56
N ALA A 84 -13.60 0.36 7.40
CA ALA A 84 -12.28 0.79 7.86
C ALA A 84 -11.51 -0.33 8.58
N ASP A 85 -12.21 -1.09 9.43
CA ASP A 85 -11.66 -2.23 10.18
C ASP A 85 -11.10 -3.34 9.25
N ASP A 86 -11.62 -3.43 8.03
CA ASP A 86 -11.26 -4.44 7.03
C ASP A 86 -10.03 -4.04 6.20
N VAL A 87 -9.45 -2.86 6.44
CA VAL A 87 -8.27 -2.38 5.69
C VAL A 87 -7.03 -2.50 6.57
N MET A 88 -6.26 -3.57 6.37
CA MET A 88 -4.95 -3.74 7.00
C MET A 88 -3.85 -3.26 6.04
N ILE A 89 -2.90 -2.45 6.54
CA ILE A 89 -1.77 -1.95 5.75
C ILE A 89 -0.46 -2.29 6.46
N ALA A 90 0.46 -2.92 5.73
CA ALA A 90 1.84 -3.18 6.15
C ALA A 90 2.80 -2.45 5.20
N LEU A 91 3.83 -1.79 5.76
CA LEU A 91 4.86 -1.12 4.99
C LEU A 91 6.18 -1.86 5.13
N VAL A 92 6.84 -2.12 4.01
CA VAL A 92 8.17 -2.72 3.93
C VAL A 92 9.09 -1.71 3.24
N GLU A 93 10.17 -1.32 3.91
CA GLU A 93 11.14 -0.36 3.37
C GLU A 93 12.38 -1.07 2.86
N ASN A 94 12.85 -0.65 1.69
CA ASN A 94 14.13 -1.06 1.12
C ASN A 94 14.87 0.16 0.51
N SER A 95 15.94 -0.10 -0.23
CA SER A 95 16.78 0.94 -0.83
C SER A 95 16.67 0.98 -2.35
N ARG A 96 17.24 2.02 -2.98
CA ARG A 96 17.29 2.12 -4.44
C ARG A 96 18.06 0.96 -5.10
N MET A 97 18.93 0.29 -4.35
CA MET A 97 19.71 -0.84 -4.88
C MET A 97 18.86 -2.10 -5.08
N ASP A 98 17.77 -2.21 -4.33
CA ASP A 98 16.94 -3.42 -4.26
C ASP A 98 15.88 -3.49 -5.37
N TRP A 99 15.92 -2.54 -6.32
CA TRP A 99 14.96 -2.43 -7.41
C TRP A 99 15.64 -2.50 -8.77
N SER A 100 15.02 -3.27 -9.67
CA SER A 100 15.20 -3.15 -11.11
C SER A 100 13.84 -2.95 -11.75
N LEU A 101 13.60 -1.77 -12.34
CA LEU A 101 12.30 -1.43 -12.93
C LEU A 101 12.13 -1.95 -14.37
N GLY A 102 13.17 -2.63 -14.88
CA GLY A 102 13.25 -3.15 -16.23
C GLY A 102 14.68 -3.14 -16.75
N LEU A 103 14.89 -3.77 -17.91
CA LEU A 103 16.17 -3.79 -18.63
C LEU A 103 17.36 -4.38 -17.84
N GLY A 104 17.13 -4.99 -16.68
CA GLY A 104 18.19 -5.52 -15.81
C GLY A 104 19.08 -4.43 -15.19
N VAL A 105 18.62 -3.18 -15.14
CA VAL A 105 19.36 -2.06 -14.56
C VAL A 105 18.86 -1.80 -13.15
N ALA A 106 19.79 -1.55 -12.24
CA ALA A 106 19.47 -1.19 -10.86
C ALA A 106 18.97 0.26 -10.75
N TYR A 107 17.95 0.49 -9.92
CA TYR A 107 17.37 1.83 -9.73
C TYR A 107 18.32 2.83 -9.07
N ALA A 108 19.32 2.36 -8.35
CA ALA A 108 20.43 3.18 -7.84
C ALA A 108 21.26 3.80 -8.99
N ASP A 109 21.38 3.11 -10.13
CA ASP A 109 22.17 3.55 -11.29
C ASP A 109 21.38 4.47 -12.22
N HIS A 110 20.07 4.63 -11.97
CA HIS A 110 19.31 5.69 -12.63
C HIS A 110 19.81 7.04 -12.12
N HIS A 111 20.63 7.70 -12.93
CA HIS A 111 20.93 9.12 -12.75
C HIS A 111 19.61 9.87 -12.73
N SER A 112 19.31 10.52 -11.60
CA SER A 112 18.24 11.50 -11.54
C SER A 112 18.47 12.47 -12.68
N LYS A 113 17.57 12.52 -13.67
CA LYS A 113 17.52 13.69 -14.55
C LYS A 113 17.31 14.88 -13.60
N ALA A 114 18.31 15.75 -13.57
CA ALA A 114 18.32 16.97 -12.79
C ALA A 114 17.04 17.80 -13.04
#